data_AF-A0A3M1RRW6-F1
#
_entry.id   AF-A0A3M1RRW6-F1
#
_cell.length_a   1.000
_cell.length_b   1.000
_cell.length_c   1.000
_cell.angle_alpha   90.00
_cell.angle_beta   90.00
_cell.angle_gamma   90.00
#
_symmetry.space_group_name_H-M   'P 1'
#
loop_
_entity.id
_entity.type
_entity.pdbx_description
1 polymer ?
#
loop_
_entity_poly.entity_id
_entity_poly.type
_entity_poly.pdbx_seq_one_letter_code
_entity_poly.pdbx_strand_id
1 'polypeptide(L)'
;WEARIAELGEGERENVDAATALDEARAAIPPLTEHCAEPAALGLAAGERVEVTADDFSDRGVVRGRLLQLDPWRISLHRETKRLGDIVVHFPRLGYRLRMASGDAAGQ
;
A
#
# COMPACT_ATOMS: atom_id res chain seq x y z
N TRP A 1 8.17 -22.32 25.36
CA TRP A 1 7.44 -21.63 24.28
C TRP A 1 8.41 -21.00 23.30
N GLU A 2 9.28 -20.11 23.76
CA GLU A 2 10.33 -19.47 22.93
C GLU A 2 11.16 -20.46 22.10
N ALA A 3 11.73 -21.50 22.72
CA ALA A 3 12.50 -22.52 22.00
C ALA A 3 11.70 -23.18 20.86
N ARG A 4 10.39 -23.44 21.07
CA ARG A 4 9.51 -24.00 20.05
C ARG A 4 9.22 -23.03 18.90
N ILE A 5 9.22 -21.72 19.16
CA ILE A 5 9.09 -20.71 18.11
C ILE A 5 10.39 -20.60 17.33
N ALA A 6 11.54 -20.62 17.99
CA ALA A 6 12.85 -20.60 17.34
C ALA A 6 13.06 -21.82 16.43
N GLU A 7 12.56 -22.99 16.84
CA GLU A 7 12.60 -24.23 16.06
C GLU A 7 11.83 -24.17 14.73
N LEU A 8 10.88 -23.24 14.55
CA LEU A 8 10.18 -23.07 13.27
C LEU A 8 11.13 -22.63 12.14
N GLY A 9 12.27 -22.04 12.49
CA GLY A 9 13.24 -21.53 11.53
C GLY A 9 12.68 -20.40 10.67
N GLU A 10 13.36 -20.13 9.56
CA GLU A 10 13.12 -18.95 8.71
C GLU A 10 12.71 -19.29 7.26
N GLY A 11 12.50 -20.59 6.98
CA GLY A 11 12.29 -21.11 5.64
C GLY A 11 13.55 -21.15 4.78
N GLU A 12 13.41 -21.51 3.51
CA GLU A 12 14.47 -21.41 2.51
C GLU A 12 14.42 -20.02 1.85
N ARG A 13 15.57 -19.34 1.76
CA ARG A 13 15.67 -18.01 1.15
C ARG A 13 16.69 -18.01 0.03
N GLU A 14 16.34 -17.31 -1.04
CA GLU A 14 17.25 -16.97 -2.13
C GLU A 14 17.50 -15.46 -2.13
N ASN A 15 18.72 -15.06 -2.46
CA ASN A 15 19.07 -13.64 -2.53
C ASN A 15 18.62 -13.05 -3.86
N VAL A 16 17.91 -11.93 -3.79
CA VAL A 16 17.51 -11.12 -4.95
C VAL A 16 18.06 -9.72 -4.76
N ASP A 17 18.75 -9.18 -5.76
CA ASP A 17 19.21 -7.80 -5.71
C ASP A 17 18.09 -6.79 -6.02
N ALA A 18 18.32 -5.53 -5.65
CA ALA A 18 17.31 -4.49 -5.81
C ALA A 18 16.96 -4.20 -7.28
N ALA A 19 17.90 -4.40 -8.22
CA ALA A 19 17.65 -4.14 -9.64
C ALA A 19 16.68 -5.18 -10.19
N THR A 20 16.95 -6.45 -9.92
CA THR A 20 16.12 -7.60 -10.31
C THR A 20 14.71 -7.46 -9.75
N ALA A 21 14.56 -7.13 -8.47
CA ALA A 21 13.23 -6.95 -7.86
C ALA A 21 12.41 -5.83 -8.54
N LEU A 22 13.06 -4.74 -8.95
CA LEU A 22 12.39 -3.62 -9.62
C LEU A 22 12.06 -3.93 -11.08
N ASP A 23 12.86 -4.76 -11.74
CA ASP A 23 12.59 -5.21 -13.11
C ASP A 23 11.43 -6.22 -13.14
N GLU A 24 11.38 -7.16 -12.17
CA GLU A 24 10.22 -8.04 -11.98
C GLU A 24 8.94 -7.25 -11.68
N ALA A 25 9.01 -6.24 -10.80
CA ALA A 25 7.87 -5.39 -10.51
C ALA A 25 7.39 -4.60 -11.74
N ARG A 26 8.30 -4.16 -12.63
CA ARG A 26 7.96 -3.48 -13.89
C ARG A 26 7.31 -4.42 -14.90
N ALA A 27 7.73 -5.69 -14.92
CA ALA A 27 7.21 -6.68 -15.86
C ALA A 27 5.85 -7.27 -15.43
N ALA A 28 5.53 -7.21 -14.14
CA ALA A 28 4.29 -7.74 -13.58
C ALA A 28 3.08 -6.82 -13.82
N ILE A 29 1.87 -7.41 -13.76
CA ILE A 29 0.60 -6.68 -13.77
C ILE A 29 -0.05 -6.86 -12.39
N PRO A 30 -0.21 -5.79 -11.59
CA PRO A 30 -0.83 -5.93 -10.28
C PRO A 30 -2.35 -6.16 -10.40
N PRO A 31 -2.97 -6.89 -9.47
CA PRO A 31 -4.42 -7.01 -9.43
C PRO A 31 -5.04 -5.65 -9.05
N LEU A 32 -5.93 -5.14 -9.91
CA LEU A 32 -6.65 -3.87 -9.70
C LEU A 32 -8.06 -4.06 -9.13
N THR A 33 -8.27 -5.10 -8.32
CA THR A 33 -9.57 -5.41 -7.74
C THR A 33 -10.03 -4.30 -6.79
N GLU A 34 -11.19 -3.72 -7.09
CA GLU A 34 -11.82 -2.71 -6.26
C GLU A 34 -12.76 -3.35 -5.24
N HIS A 35 -12.58 -3.02 -3.95
CA HIS A 35 -13.44 -3.49 -2.87
C HIS A 35 -13.33 -2.61 -1.62
N CYS A 36 -14.34 -1.78 -1.37
CA CYS A 36 -14.50 -1.09 -0.09
C CYS A 36 -15.68 -1.71 0.66
N ALA A 37 -15.45 -2.16 1.90
CA ALA A 37 -16.48 -2.74 2.74
C ALA A 37 -17.44 -1.66 3.27
N GLU A 38 -18.74 -1.95 3.26
CA GLU A 38 -19.79 -1.05 3.75
C GLU A 38 -20.11 -1.24 5.25
N PRO A 39 -20.45 -0.17 6.00
CA PRO A 39 -20.34 1.22 5.59
C PRO A 39 -18.87 1.59 5.45
N ALA A 40 -18.50 2.27 4.37
CA ALA A 40 -17.14 2.77 4.22
C ALA A 40 -16.79 3.58 5.48
N ALA A 41 -15.87 3.07 6.31
CA ALA A 41 -15.64 3.58 7.67
C ALA A 41 -15.27 5.08 7.73
N LEU A 42 -14.98 5.68 6.58
CA LEU A 42 -14.57 7.07 6.38
C LEU A 42 -15.40 7.80 5.30
N GLY A 43 -16.48 7.18 4.81
CA GLY A 43 -17.24 7.68 3.65
C GLY A 43 -16.46 7.60 2.33
N LEU A 44 -15.38 6.81 2.29
CA LEU A 44 -14.49 6.69 1.14
C LEU A 44 -14.86 5.52 0.24
N ALA A 45 -14.85 5.76 -1.07
CA ALA A 45 -15.13 4.73 -2.08
C ALA A 45 -13.87 4.34 -2.85
N ALA A 46 -13.90 3.15 -3.46
CA ALA A 46 -12.88 2.79 -4.43
C ALA A 46 -12.86 3.82 -5.57
N GLY A 47 -11.68 4.12 -6.09
CA GLY A 47 -11.46 5.13 -7.11
C GLY A 47 -11.07 6.52 -6.59
N GLU A 48 -11.26 6.81 -5.30
CA GLU A 48 -10.92 8.12 -4.73
C GLU A 48 -9.41 8.32 -4.58
N ARG A 49 -8.94 9.57 -4.72
CA ARG A 49 -7.54 9.94 -4.45
C ARG A 49 -7.34 10.18 -2.97
N VAL A 50 -6.40 9.44 -2.40
CA VAL A 50 -6.16 9.40 -0.96
C VAL A 50 -4.68 9.42 -0.63
N GLU A 51 -4.40 9.73 0.63
CA GLU A 51 -3.08 9.70 1.23
C GLU A 51 -3.08 8.77 2.44
N VAL A 52 -2.07 7.89 2.53
CA VAL A 52 -1.83 7.01 3.66
C VAL A 52 -0.55 7.44 4.37
N THR A 53 -0.62 7.59 5.68
CA THR A 53 0.51 7.97 6.54
C THR A 53 0.57 7.05 7.74
N ALA A 54 1.77 6.62 8.13
CA ALA A 54 1.96 5.89 9.38
C ALA A 54 1.68 6.80 10.59
N ASP A 55 1.19 6.23 11.69
CA ASP A 55 0.79 6.99 12.88
C ASP A 55 1.96 7.31 13.83
N ASP A 56 3.07 6.58 13.70
CA ASP A 56 4.24 6.60 14.59
C ASP A 56 5.37 7.52 14.11
N PHE A 57 5.37 7.96 12.85
CA PHE A 57 6.42 8.80 12.27
C PHE A 57 5.90 10.13 11.73
N SER A 58 6.79 11.14 11.70
CA SER A 58 6.57 12.41 10.99
C SER A 58 6.15 12.19 9.53
N ASP A 59 5.40 13.12 8.94
CA ASP A 59 4.81 13.10 7.57
C ASP A 59 5.81 12.87 6.39
N ARG A 60 7.05 12.45 6.62
CA ARG A 60 8.06 12.14 5.60
C ARG A 60 7.75 10.87 4.78
N GLY A 61 6.74 10.09 5.17
CA GLY A 61 6.40 8.80 4.55
C GLY A 61 5.04 8.72 3.86
N VAL A 62 4.41 9.87 3.53
CA VAL A 62 3.06 9.89 2.94
C VAL A 62 3.03 9.17 1.59
N VAL A 63 2.14 8.19 1.45
CA VAL A 63 1.91 7.47 0.18
C VAL A 63 0.58 7.90 -0.42
N ARG A 64 0.66 8.50 -1.62
CA ARG A 64 -0.50 8.96 -2.39
C ARG A 64 -0.86 7.98 -3.50
N GLY A 65 -2.15 7.77 -3.71
CA GLY A 65 -2.65 6.89 -4.77
C GLY A 65 -4.17 6.91 -4.90
N ARG A 66 -4.67 6.07 -5.80
CA ARG A 66 -6.11 5.80 -5.96
C ARG A 66 -6.50 4.63 -5.05
N LEU A 67 -7.52 4.80 -4.24
CA LEU A 67 -8.00 3.76 -3.34
C LEU A 67 -8.58 2.60 -4.16
N LEU A 68 -8.05 1.39 -3.98
CA LEU A 68 -8.63 0.16 -4.54
C LEU A 68 -9.44 -0.58 -3.49
N GLN A 69 -8.86 -0.79 -2.31
CA GLN A 69 -9.49 -1.58 -1.26
C GLN A 69 -9.43 -0.90 0.09
N LEU A 70 -10.53 -0.97 0.82
CA LEU A 70 -10.65 -0.53 2.20
C LEU A 70 -11.56 -1.48 2.97
N ASP A 71 -10.97 -2.26 3.87
CA ASP A 71 -11.69 -3.16 4.77
C ASP A 71 -11.11 -3.04 6.19
N PRO A 72 -11.61 -3.78 7.21
CA PRO A 72 -11.09 -3.70 8.58
C PRO A 72 -9.61 -4.10 8.76
N TRP A 73 -9.00 -4.76 7.77
CA TRP A 73 -7.65 -5.34 7.86
C TRP A 73 -6.66 -4.66 6.94
N ARG A 74 -7.09 -4.21 5.75
CA ARG A 74 -6.18 -3.66 4.73
C ARG A 74 -6.64 -2.34 4.11
N ILE A 75 -5.65 -1.62 3.60
CA ILE A 75 -5.77 -0.53 2.63
C ILE A 75 -4.93 -0.91 1.41
N SER A 76 -5.48 -0.76 0.21
CA SER A 76 -4.75 -1.00 -1.04
C SER A 76 -4.82 0.26 -1.91
N LEU A 77 -3.67 0.82 -2.28
CA LEU A 77 -3.59 1.98 -3.17
C LEU A 77 -2.97 1.60 -4.51
N HIS A 78 -3.66 1.92 -5.59
CA HIS A 78 -3.10 1.92 -6.94
C HIS A 78 -2.25 3.18 -7.18
N ARG A 79 -1.07 3.00 -7.77
CA ARG A 79 -0.16 4.10 -8.12
C ARG A 79 0.46 3.86 -9.49
N GLU A 80 0.41 4.89 -10.31
CA GLU A 80 1.17 4.95 -11.56
C GLU A 80 2.53 5.59 -11.29
N THR A 81 3.59 4.92 -11.72
CA THR A 81 4.97 5.40 -11.53
C THR A 81 5.72 5.40 -12.86
N LYS A 82 6.60 6.39 -13.05
CA LYS A 82 7.42 6.46 -14.28
C LYS A 82 8.37 5.26 -14.46
N ARG A 83 8.79 4.63 -13.35
CA ARG A 83 9.83 3.59 -13.36
C ARG A 83 9.26 2.17 -13.37
N LEU A 84 8.10 1.95 -12.76
CA LEU A 84 7.52 0.61 -12.58
C LEU A 84 6.16 0.46 -13.26
N GLY A 85 5.60 1.51 -13.86
CA GLY A 85 4.22 1.48 -14.33
C GLY A 85 3.25 1.42 -13.16
N ASP A 86 2.23 0.58 -13.29
CA ASP A 86 1.19 0.36 -12.29
C ASP A 86 1.72 -0.50 -11.14
N ILE A 87 1.57 -0.01 -9.91
CA ILE A 87 1.84 -0.77 -8.69
C ILE A 87 0.67 -0.65 -7.72
N VAL A 88 0.48 -1.67 -6.89
CA VAL A 88 -0.44 -1.63 -5.77
C VAL A 88 0.35 -1.74 -4.47
N VAL A 89 0.17 -0.77 -3.59
CA VAL A 89 0.81 -0.73 -2.27
C VAL A 89 -0.23 -1.07 -1.21
N HIS A 90 0.09 -2.02 -0.34
CA HIS A 90 -0.79 -2.50 0.71
C HIS A 90 -0.32 -2.03 2.09
N PHE A 91 -1.27 -1.60 2.91
CA PHE A 91 -1.05 -1.22 4.30
C PHE A 91 -2.01 -1.99 5.20
N PRO A 92 -1.60 -2.39 6.42
CA PRO A 92 -2.55 -2.77 7.44
C PRO A 92 -3.41 -1.55 7.83
N ARG A 93 -4.63 -1.78 8.33
CA ARG A 93 -5.45 -0.66 8.86
C ARG A 93 -4.89 -0.09 10.15
N LEU A 94 -4.36 -0.94 11.01
CA LEU A 94 -3.83 -0.52 12.31
C LEU A 94 -2.46 0.16 12.12
N GLY A 95 -2.28 1.32 12.76
CA GLY A 95 -1.04 2.11 12.68
C GLY A 95 -0.92 3.00 11.46
N TYR A 96 -1.98 3.13 10.66
CA TYR A 96 -2.02 3.99 9.48
C TYR A 96 -3.31 4.82 9.42
N ARG A 97 -3.14 6.12 9.14
CA ARG A 97 -4.23 7.05 8.83
C ARG A 97 -4.43 7.16 7.33
N LEU A 98 -5.70 7.23 6.94
CA LEU A 98 -6.15 7.45 5.57
C LEU A 98 -6.87 8.81 5.51
N ARG A 99 -6.51 9.66 4.55
CA ARG A 99 -7.17 10.95 4.30
C ARG A 99 -7.47 11.11 2.82
N MET A 100 -8.50 11.86 2.50
CA MET A 100 -8.67 12.39 1.14
C MET A 100 -7.44 13.22 0.78
N ALA A 101 -6.90 13.00 -0.41
CA ALA A 101 -5.89 13.91 -0.94
C ALA A 101 -6.56 15.27 -1.16
N SER A 102 -6.01 16.33 -0.56
CA SER A 102 -6.39 17.68 -0.96
C SER A 102 -6.01 17.84 -2.43
N GLY A 103 -6.94 18.25 -3.28
CA GLY A 103 -6.63 18.53 -4.68
C GLY A 103 -5.47 19.51 -4.74
N ASP A 104 -4.45 19.20 -5.54
CA ASP A 104 -3.43 20.18 -5.89
C ASP A 104 -4.15 21.42 -6.41
N ALA A 105 -4.07 22.51 -5.64
CA ALA A 105 -4.36 23.83 -6.18
C ALA A 105 -3.39 24.03 -7.35
N ALA A 106 -3.93 23.97 -8.56
CA ALA A 106 -3.21 24.29 -9.77
C ALA A 106 -2.55 25.66 -9.63
N GLY A 107 -1.24 25.72 -9.89
CA GLY A 107 -0.53 26.93 -10.32
C GLY A 107 0.03 27.83 -9.21
N GLN A 108 1.36 27.72 -9.02
CA GLN A 108 2.29 28.83 -9.23
C GLN A 108 3.72 28.31 -9.37
#